data_AF-A0A268RWA9-F1
#
_entry.id   AF-A0A268RWA9-F1
#
_cell.length_a   1.000
_cell.length_b   1.000
_cell.length_c   1.000
_cell.angle_alpha   90.00
_cell.angle_beta   90.00
_cell.angle_gamma   90.00
#
_symmetry.space_group_name_H-M   'P 1'
#
loop_
_entity.id
_entity.type
_entity.pdbx_description
1 polymer ?
#
loop_
_entity_poly.entity_id
_entity_poly.type
_entity_poly.pdbx_seq_one_letter_code
_entity_poly.pdbx_strand_id
1 'polypeptide(L)'
;MRAFLRLLLFLVICIGLVFIACFVSRTGWFNGLFQPSLTATNNTEVKIEEIVPADGLHPVVADYTEKLIEEAGAIGISILITDGYRTPEEQDRLYQKGRDQNGRIVTNAKGGQSYHNFGLAIDFALLDEDGEPLWDIAYDGNKNGEPDWFEVAELAKELGFEWGGDWANFTDYPHLQMTFGYSIEELQHAQIEFEESELP
;
A
#
# COMPACT_ATOMS: atom_id res chain seq x y z
N MET A 1 64.17 -9.22 -18.64
CA MET A 1 64.08 -8.48 -17.36
C MET A 1 63.08 -7.32 -17.38
N ARG A 2 63.19 -6.34 -18.29
CA ARG A 2 62.30 -5.15 -18.30
C ARG A 2 60.82 -5.44 -18.59
N ALA A 3 60.50 -6.42 -19.43
CA ALA A 3 59.11 -6.82 -19.70
C ALA A 3 58.47 -7.59 -18.54
N PHE A 4 59.26 -8.43 -17.86
CA PHE A 4 58.82 -9.22 -16.69
C PHE A 4 58.51 -8.31 -15.49
N LEU A 5 59.33 -7.26 -15.29
CA LEU A 5 59.11 -6.27 -14.26
C LEU A 5 57.85 -5.42 -14.51
N ARG A 6 57.51 -5.15 -15.78
CA ARG A 6 56.27 -4.45 -16.17
C ARG A 6 55.02 -5.30 -15.96
N LEU A 7 55.09 -6.60 -16.29
CA LEU A 7 53.98 -7.52 -16.07
C LEU A 7 53.72 -7.75 -14.57
N LEU A 8 54.78 -7.90 -13.77
CA LEU A 8 54.68 -8.03 -12.32
C LEU A 8 54.11 -6.77 -11.66
N LEU A 9 54.55 -5.58 -12.11
CA LEU A 9 54.02 -4.30 -11.62
C LEU A 9 52.53 -4.12 -11.99
N PHE A 10 52.13 -4.53 -13.21
CA PHE A 10 50.73 -4.48 -13.64
C PHE A 10 49.84 -5.43 -12.84
N LEU A 11 50.32 -6.65 -12.55
CA LEU A 11 49.58 -7.64 -11.77
C LEU A 11 49.38 -7.21 -10.31
N VAL A 12 50.39 -6.58 -9.70
CA VAL A 12 50.30 -6.02 -8.33
C VAL A 12 49.31 -4.85 -8.28
N ILE A 13 49.27 -4.00 -9.32
CA ILE A 13 48.30 -2.90 -9.41
C ILE A 13 46.88 -3.45 -9.57
N CYS A 14 46.66 -4.43 -10.45
CA CYS A 14 45.33 -5.03 -10.65
C CYS A 14 44.81 -5.73 -9.39
N ILE A 15 45.67 -6.48 -8.68
CA ILE A 15 45.28 -7.13 -7.41
C ILE A 15 44.99 -6.08 -6.34
N GLY A 16 45.81 -5.02 -6.22
CA GLY A 16 45.58 -3.92 -5.28
C GLY A 16 44.24 -3.20 -5.51
N LEU A 17 43.87 -2.96 -6.78
CA LEU A 17 42.60 -2.31 -7.12
C LEU A 17 41.37 -3.18 -6.79
N VAL A 18 41.47 -4.51 -6.98
CA VAL A 18 40.41 -5.45 -6.59
C VAL A 18 40.25 -5.52 -5.07
N PHE A 19 41.36 -5.51 -4.32
CA PHE A 19 41.31 -5.49 -2.85
C PHE A 19 40.71 -4.19 -2.29
N ILE A 20 41.00 -3.03 -2.90
CA ILE A 20 40.38 -1.75 -2.52
C ILE A 20 38.87 -1.78 -2.79
N ALA A 21 38.44 -2.28 -3.96
CA ALA A 21 37.02 -2.40 -4.28
C ALA A 21 36.25 -3.32 -3.30
N CYS A 22 36.83 -4.47 -2.94
CA CYS A 22 36.22 -5.40 -1.98
C CYS A 22 36.29 -4.90 -0.51
N PHE A 23 37.29 -4.09 -0.15
CA PHE A 23 37.36 -3.48 1.17
C PHE A 23 36.31 -2.38 1.33
N VAL A 24 36.16 -1.54 0.30
CA VAL A 24 35.19 -0.43 0.27
C VAL A 24 33.73 -0.93 0.28
N SER A 25 33.44 -2.09 -0.34
CA SER A 25 32.11 -2.71 -0.26
C SER A 25 31.82 -3.37 1.09
N ARG A 26 32.86 -3.73 1.87
CA ARG A 26 32.72 -4.43 3.17
C ARG A 26 32.69 -3.49 4.38
N THR A 27 33.28 -2.30 4.27
CA THR A 27 33.28 -1.30 5.36
C THR A 27 32.06 -0.38 5.35
N GLY A 28 31.16 -0.53 4.37
CA GLY A 28 29.96 0.33 4.26
C GLY A 28 30.29 1.80 3.96
N TRP A 29 31.49 2.11 3.46
CA TRP A 29 31.88 3.49 3.16
C TRP A 29 31.13 4.10 1.97
N PHE A 30 30.42 3.30 1.18
CA PHE A 30 29.47 3.78 0.17
C PHE A 30 28.04 4.00 0.68
N ASN A 31 27.71 3.63 1.93
CA ASN A 31 26.37 3.82 2.49
C ASN A 31 26.08 5.29 2.88
N GLY A 32 27.00 6.22 2.59
CA GLY A 32 26.90 7.63 3.01
C GLY A 32 26.85 8.66 1.88
N LEU A 33 26.79 8.25 0.60
CA LEU A 33 26.77 9.20 -0.54
C LEU A 33 25.49 9.15 -1.39
N PHE A 34 24.52 8.34 -0.99
CA PHE A 34 23.15 8.43 -1.47
C PHE A 34 22.24 7.84 -0.39
N GLN A 35 22.07 8.56 0.72
CA GLN A 35 20.79 8.50 1.41
C GLN A 35 19.89 9.44 0.59
N PRO A 36 18.87 8.95 -0.14
CA PRO A 36 17.71 9.79 -0.30
C PRO A 36 17.34 10.16 1.13
N SER A 37 17.47 11.45 1.44
CA SER A 37 16.88 12.00 2.64
C SER A 37 15.44 11.50 2.65
N LEU A 38 15.11 10.58 3.56
CA LEU A 38 13.74 10.38 4.02
C LEU A 38 13.39 11.60 4.89
N THR A 39 13.52 12.79 4.31
CA THR A 39 12.60 13.88 4.60
C THR A 39 11.27 13.34 4.13
N ALA A 40 10.46 12.89 5.10
CA ALA A 40 9.03 12.71 4.98
C ALA A 40 8.52 13.67 3.91
N THR A 41 8.20 13.10 2.75
CA THR A 41 7.68 13.84 1.62
C THR A 41 6.39 14.47 2.09
N ASN A 42 6.37 15.81 2.08
CA ASN A 42 5.22 16.70 2.07
C ASN A 42 3.88 16.03 2.40
N ASN A 43 3.23 16.46 3.48
CA ASN A 43 1.77 16.44 3.57
C ASN A 43 1.23 16.95 2.23
N THR A 44 0.87 16.04 1.32
CA THR A 44 0.04 16.35 0.17
C THR A 44 -1.33 16.62 0.77
N GLU A 45 -1.59 17.89 1.01
CA GLU A 45 -2.94 18.40 1.27
C GLU A 45 -3.74 18.16 -0.02
N VAL A 46 -4.27 16.94 -0.16
CA VAL A 46 -5.18 16.56 -1.23
C VAL A 46 -6.45 17.36 -1.00
N LYS A 47 -6.85 18.14 -1.99
CA LYS A 47 -8.06 18.93 -1.88
C LYS A 47 -9.29 18.08 -2.16
N ILE A 48 -10.42 18.42 -1.54
CA ILE A 48 -11.67 17.66 -1.70
C ILE A 48 -12.17 17.64 -3.15
N GLU A 49 -11.90 18.69 -3.93
CA GLU A 49 -12.26 18.77 -5.35
C GLU A 49 -11.41 17.85 -6.24
N GLU A 50 -10.30 17.32 -5.73
CA GLU A 50 -9.50 16.28 -6.41
C GLU A 50 -10.03 14.87 -6.10
N ILE A 51 -10.89 14.73 -5.08
CA ILE A 51 -11.50 13.47 -4.65
C ILE A 51 -12.91 13.32 -5.24
N VAL A 52 -13.65 14.42 -5.34
CA VAL A 52 -15.06 14.44 -5.72
C VAL A 52 -15.26 15.19 -7.04
N PRO A 53 -15.99 14.62 -8.02
CA PRO A 53 -16.61 13.30 -8.00
C PRO A 53 -15.58 12.18 -8.19
N ALA A 54 -15.83 11.02 -7.59
CA ALA A 54 -14.99 9.85 -7.78
C ALA A 54 -15.52 8.95 -8.91
N ASP A 55 -14.67 8.63 -9.89
CA ASP A 55 -14.93 7.68 -10.98
C ASP A 55 -13.96 6.48 -10.98
N GLY A 56 -13.12 6.38 -9.95
CA GLY A 56 -12.09 5.38 -9.80
C GLY A 56 -11.33 5.54 -8.49
N LEU A 57 -10.25 4.76 -8.33
CA LEU A 57 -9.36 4.89 -7.18
C LEU A 57 -8.57 6.20 -7.31
N HIS A 58 -8.49 6.98 -6.23
CA HIS A 58 -7.76 8.23 -6.23
C HIS A 58 -6.27 7.98 -6.56
N PRO A 59 -5.61 8.80 -7.40
CA PRO A 59 -4.24 8.52 -7.87
C PRO A 59 -3.22 8.29 -6.74
N VAL A 60 -3.29 9.08 -5.66
CA VAL A 60 -2.42 8.87 -4.49
C VAL A 60 -2.69 7.50 -3.85
N VAL A 61 -3.94 7.07 -3.75
CA VAL A 61 -4.27 5.76 -3.19
C VAL A 61 -3.78 4.64 -4.10
N ALA A 62 -3.90 4.80 -5.41
CA ALA A 62 -3.37 3.86 -6.39
C ALA A 62 -1.83 3.73 -6.28
N ASP A 63 -1.12 4.86 -6.28
CA ASP A 63 0.36 4.88 -6.20
C ASP A 63 0.87 4.18 -4.93
N TYR A 64 0.21 4.42 -3.79
CA TYR A 64 0.62 3.80 -2.53
C TYR A 64 0.12 2.36 -2.39
N THR A 65 -0.93 1.97 -3.10
CA THR A 65 -1.33 0.57 -3.25
C THR A 65 -0.26 -0.23 -4.00
N GLU A 66 0.27 0.32 -5.10
CA GLU A 66 1.37 -0.31 -5.85
C GLU A 66 2.62 -0.44 -4.97
N LYS A 67 2.99 0.60 -4.23
CA LYS A 67 4.10 0.55 -3.26
C LYS A 67 3.88 -0.51 -2.19
N LEU A 68 2.67 -0.64 -1.65
CA LEU A 68 2.36 -1.67 -0.66
C LEU A 68 2.60 -3.08 -1.21
N ILE A 69 2.18 -3.34 -2.46
CA ILE A 69 2.42 -4.62 -3.14
C ILE A 69 3.92 -4.86 -3.30
N GLU A 70 4.69 -3.84 -3.69
CA GLU A 70 6.15 -3.93 -3.85
C GLU A 70 6.87 -4.19 -2.52
N GLU A 71 6.50 -3.46 -1.45
CA GLU A 71 7.11 -3.57 -0.13
C GLU A 71 6.77 -4.90 0.55
N ALA A 72 5.51 -5.36 0.46
CA ALA A 72 5.12 -6.68 0.92
C ALA A 72 5.89 -7.78 0.17
N GLY A 73 5.99 -7.66 -1.16
CA GLY A 73 6.75 -8.60 -1.98
C GLY A 73 8.24 -8.63 -1.62
N ALA A 74 8.82 -7.49 -1.26
CA ALA A 74 10.22 -7.39 -0.84
C ALA A 74 10.53 -8.13 0.47
N ILE A 75 9.53 -8.31 1.35
CA ILE A 75 9.64 -9.11 2.58
C ILE A 75 9.10 -10.56 2.41
N GLY A 76 8.79 -10.96 1.18
CA GLY A 76 8.37 -12.33 0.86
C GLY A 76 6.88 -12.60 1.05
N ILE A 77 6.05 -11.56 1.15
CA ILE A 77 4.59 -11.68 1.27
C ILE A 77 3.95 -11.27 -0.05
N SER A 78 3.10 -12.13 -0.62
CA SER A 78 2.32 -11.81 -1.81
C SER A 78 0.90 -11.43 -1.42
N ILE A 79 0.39 -10.32 -1.98
CA ILE A 79 -0.97 -9.84 -1.70
C ILE A 79 -1.75 -9.62 -2.99
N LEU A 80 -3.07 -9.69 -2.88
CA LEU A 80 -4.04 -9.37 -3.92
C LEU A 80 -4.95 -8.25 -3.45
N ILE A 81 -5.11 -7.21 -4.26
CA ILE A 81 -6.14 -6.19 -4.05
C ILE A 81 -7.49 -6.76 -4.52
N THR A 82 -8.39 -6.99 -3.57
CA THR A 82 -9.69 -7.63 -3.82
C THR A 82 -10.79 -6.63 -4.12
N ASP A 83 -10.64 -5.40 -3.63
CA ASP A 83 -11.60 -4.32 -3.85
C ASP A 83 -10.91 -2.95 -3.83
N GLY A 84 -11.52 -1.97 -4.49
CA GLY A 84 -11.01 -0.61 -4.62
C GLY A 84 -12.15 0.39 -4.67
N TYR A 85 -12.20 1.22 -5.71
CA TYR A 85 -13.37 2.07 -5.93
C TYR A 85 -14.63 1.22 -6.20
N ARG A 86 -15.73 1.58 -5.55
CA ARG A 86 -17.07 1.01 -5.79
C ARG A 86 -18.10 2.09 -5.91
N THR A 87 -19.01 1.99 -6.87
CA THR A 87 -20.08 3.01 -7.00
C THR A 87 -21.03 2.96 -5.78
N PRO A 88 -21.77 4.04 -5.49
CA PRO A 88 -22.82 4.03 -4.46
C PRO A 88 -23.83 2.90 -4.65
N GLU A 89 -24.21 2.58 -5.89
CA GLU A 89 -25.15 1.50 -6.20
C GLU A 89 -24.57 0.12 -5.90
N GLU A 90 -23.28 -0.09 -6.17
CA GLU A 90 -22.58 -1.32 -5.82
C GLU A 90 -22.49 -1.50 -4.30
N GLN A 91 -22.21 -0.43 -3.57
CA GLN A 91 -22.23 -0.41 -2.11
C GLN A 91 -23.63 -0.69 -1.54
N ASP A 92 -24.69 -0.16 -2.12
CA ASP A 92 -26.06 -0.47 -1.70
C ASP A 92 -26.42 -1.94 -1.92
N ARG A 93 -25.97 -2.55 -3.03
CA ARG A 93 -26.13 -3.99 -3.26
C ARG A 93 -25.38 -4.82 -2.20
N LEU A 94 -24.18 -4.38 -1.80
CA LEU A 94 -23.43 -5.03 -0.71
C LEU A 94 -24.12 -4.85 0.65
N TYR A 95 -24.64 -3.66 0.92
CA TYR A 95 -25.42 -3.37 2.13
C TYR A 95 -26.66 -4.27 2.26
N GLN A 96 -27.32 -4.64 1.17
CA GLN A 96 -28.49 -5.52 1.22
C GLN A 96 -28.13 -6.99 1.58
N LYS A 97 -26.87 -7.43 1.38
CA LYS A 97 -26.45 -8.80 1.68
C LYS A 97 -26.59 -9.11 3.18
N GLY A 98 -27.21 -10.26 3.49
CA GLY A 98 -27.44 -10.72 4.86
C GLY A 98 -28.51 -9.95 5.65
N ARG A 99 -29.17 -8.95 5.05
CA ARG A 99 -30.26 -8.19 5.69
C ARG A 99 -31.65 -8.63 5.23
N ASP A 100 -31.81 -8.99 3.97
CA ASP A 100 -33.09 -9.45 3.40
C ASP A 100 -33.14 -10.97 3.12
N GLN A 101 -32.01 -11.67 3.32
CA GLN A 101 -31.86 -13.12 3.08
C GLN A 101 -30.85 -13.73 4.08
N ASN A 102 -30.86 -15.05 4.23
CA ASN A 102 -29.84 -15.79 4.98
C ASN A 102 -28.44 -15.46 4.44
N GLY A 103 -27.57 -14.87 5.28
CA GLY A 103 -26.20 -14.52 4.92
C GLY A 103 -25.53 -13.70 6.00
N ARG A 104 -24.20 -13.64 5.99
CA ARG A 104 -23.43 -12.76 6.88
C ARG A 104 -23.55 -11.32 6.38
N ILE A 105 -23.77 -10.39 7.29
CA ILE A 105 -23.65 -8.95 7.02
C ILE A 105 -22.17 -8.66 6.71
N VAL A 106 -21.89 -8.14 5.51
CA VAL A 106 -20.52 -7.85 5.03
C VAL A 106 -20.13 -6.38 5.18
N THR A 107 -21.10 -5.48 5.34
CA THR A 107 -20.87 -4.04 5.54
C THR A 107 -22.02 -3.41 6.30
N ASN A 108 -21.77 -2.32 7.03
CA ASN A 108 -22.80 -1.46 7.63
C ASN A 108 -23.00 -0.14 6.87
N ALA A 109 -22.17 0.16 5.88
CA ALA A 109 -22.25 1.37 5.07
C ALA A 109 -23.22 1.20 3.89
N LYS A 110 -24.09 2.19 3.68
CA LYS A 110 -24.87 2.34 2.44
C LYS A 110 -24.06 3.05 1.36
N GLY A 111 -24.62 3.17 0.16
CA GLY A 111 -24.06 4.00 -0.91
C GLY A 111 -23.73 5.41 -0.42
N GLY A 112 -22.50 5.86 -0.73
CA GLY A 112 -21.96 7.13 -0.27
C GLY A 112 -21.49 7.15 1.19
N GLN A 113 -21.58 6.05 1.93
CA GLN A 113 -21.16 5.97 3.35
C GLN A 113 -19.85 5.19 3.56
N SER A 114 -19.15 4.85 2.48
CA SER A 114 -17.88 4.14 2.51
C SER A 114 -16.82 4.91 1.75
N TYR A 115 -15.58 4.90 2.23
CA TYR A 115 -14.44 5.50 1.52
C TYR A 115 -14.17 4.84 0.16
N HIS A 116 -14.62 3.59 -0.06
CA HIS A 116 -14.62 2.96 -1.39
C HIS A 116 -15.47 3.74 -2.40
N ASN A 117 -16.53 4.44 -1.97
CA ASN A 117 -17.37 5.26 -2.85
C ASN A 117 -16.69 6.55 -3.33
N PHE A 118 -15.59 6.93 -2.68
CA PHE A 118 -14.81 8.13 -2.99
C PHE A 118 -13.42 7.78 -3.54
N GLY A 119 -13.16 6.51 -3.85
CA GLY A 119 -11.85 6.08 -4.35
C GLY A 119 -10.73 6.15 -3.31
N LEU A 120 -11.09 6.15 -2.03
CA LEU A 120 -10.17 6.39 -0.91
C LEU A 120 -9.82 5.14 -0.10
N ALA A 121 -10.28 3.96 -0.54
CA ALA A 121 -10.06 2.70 0.16
C ALA A 121 -9.80 1.55 -0.79
N ILE A 122 -9.08 0.55 -0.28
CA ILE A 122 -8.83 -0.74 -0.90
C ILE A 122 -9.06 -1.85 0.12
N ASP A 123 -9.42 -3.04 -0.37
CA ASP A 123 -9.37 -4.27 0.41
C ASP A 123 -8.27 -5.18 -0.14
N PHE A 124 -7.54 -5.86 0.75
CA PHE A 124 -6.54 -6.84 0.36
C PHE A 124 -6.79 -8.24 0.93
N ALA A 125 -6.20 -9.24 0.28
CA ALA A 125 -6.04 -10.59 0.78
C ALA A 125 -4.59 -11.04 0.59
N LEU A 126 -4.16 -12.03 1.37
CA LEU A 126 -2.89 -12.70 1.14
C LEU A 126 -3.02 -13.65 -0.07
N LEU A 127 -1.92 -13.96 -0.72
CA LEU A 127 -1.81 -15.05 -1.69
C LEU A 127 -0.98 -16.16 -1.06
N ASP A 128 -1.47 -17.40 -1.14
CA ASP A 128 -0.72 -18.56 -0.67
C ASP A 128 0.41 -18.97 -1.64
N GLU A 129 1.12 -20.07 -1.32
CA GLU A 129 2.24 -20.57 -2.14
C GLU A 129 1.82 -20.98 -3.57
N ASP A 130 0.52 -21.26 -3.80
CA ASP A 130 -0.05 -21.60 -5.10
C ASP A 130 -0.58 -20.36 -5.85
N GLY A 131 -0.55 -19.19 -5.22
CA GLY A 131 -1.06 -17.93 -5.76
C GLY A 131 -2.58 -17.78 -5.62
N GLU A 132 -3.21 -18.56 -4.73
CA GLU A 132 -4.64 -18.49 -4.46
C GLU A 132 -4.94 -17.50 -3.32
N PRO A 133 -6.05 -16.75 -3.39
CA PRO A 133 -6.43 -15.82 -2.32
C PRO A 133 -6.73 -16.53 -1.00
N LEU A 134 -6.11 -16.05 0.07
CA LEU A 134 -6.18 -16.58 1.42
C LEU A 134 -6.65 -15.50 2.41
N TRP A 135 -7.74 -15.80 3.13
CA TRP A 135 -8.28 -14.97 4.23
C TRP A 135 -7.98 -15.59 5.59
N ASP A 136 -6.70 -15.74 5.92
CA ASP A 136 -6.23 -16.24 7.22
C ASP A 136 -5.27 -15.24 7.87
N ILE A 137 -5.76 -14.56 8.91
CA ILE A 137 -4.98 -13.54 9.65
C ILE A 137 -3.82 -14.14 10.47
N ALA A 138 -3.78 -15.47 10.65
CA ALA A 138 -2.72 -16.16 11.38
C ALA A 138 -1.68 -16.81 10.44
N TYR A 139 -1.83 -16.66 9.12
CA TYR A 139 -0.91 -17.20 8.14
C TYR A 139 0.47 -16.53 8.24
N ASP A 140 1.52 -17.33 8.18
CA ASP A 140 2.94 -16.95 8.21
C ASP A 140 3.61 -17.66 7.01
N GLY A 141 3.43 -17.10 5.82
CA GLY A 141 3.92 -17.64 4.55
C GLY A 141 5.40 -17.36 4.34
N ASN A 142 5.89 -16.22 4.84
CA ASN A 142 7.30 -15.86 4.80
C ASN A 142 8.15 -16.64 5.83
N LYS A 143 7.50 -17.31 6.80
CA LYS A 143 8.08 -18.21 7.83
C LYS A 143 9.03 -17.47 8.78
N ASN A 144 8.74 -16.21 9.08
CA ASN A 144 9.53 -15.38 9.99
C ASN A 144 9.04 -15.46 11.45
N GLY A 145 7.88 -16.11 11.69
CA GLY A 145 7.28 -16.27 13.01
C GLY A 145 6.26 -15.16 13.39
N GLU A 146 5.98 -14.24 12.49
CA GLU A 146 4.96 -13.20 12.58
C GLU A 146 3.86 -13.48 11.54
N PRO A 147 2.58 -13.15 11.80
CA PRO A 147 1.55 -13.37 10.80
C PRO A 147 1.59 -12.29 9.71
N ASP A 148 1.71 -12.73 8.46
CA ASP A 148 1.87 -11.90 7.27
C ASP A 148 0.82 -10.78 7.16
N TRP A 149 -0.42 -11.04 7.59
CA TRP A 149 -1.50 -10.05 7.54
C TRP A 149 -1.19 -8.79 8.33
N PHE A 150 -0.59 -8.95 9.51
CA PHE A 150 -0.24 -7.82 10.38
C PHE A 150 1.02 -7.11 9.87
N GLU A 151 1.95 -7.83 9.27
CA GLU A 151 3.11 -7.20 8.61
C GLU A 151 2.67 -6.31 7.45
N VAL A 152 1.76 -6.77 6.59
CA VAL A 152 1.19 -5.96 5.49
C VAL A 152 0.43 -4.75 6.04
N ALA A 153 -0.33 -4.91 7.12
CA ALA A 153 -1.05 -3.81 7.75
C ALA A 153 -0.10 -2.73 8.29
N GLU A 154 1.02 -3.12 8.93
CA GLU A 154 2.02 -2.16 9.42
C GLU A 154 2.73 -1.46 8.26
N LEU A 155 3.10 -2.16 7.19
CA LEU A 155 3.63 -1.53 5.96
C LEU A 155 2.63 -0.52 5.39
N ALA A 156 1.35 -0.87 5.30
CA ALA A 156 0.32 0.04 4.81
C ALA A 156 0.21 1.30 5.69
N LYS A 157 0.33 1.15 7.02
CA LYS A 157 0.34 2.28 7.95
C LYS A 157 1.57 3.17 7.80
N GLU A 158 2.75 2.59 7.56
CA GLU A 158 3.97 3.35 7.23
C GLU A 158 3.80 4.15 5.93
N LEU A 159 3.05 3.61 4.98
CA LEU A 159 2.67 4.26 3.72
C LEU A 159 1.55 5.31 3.88
N GLY A 160 0.93 5.42 5.05
CA GLY A 160 -0.10 6.43 5.35
C GLY A 160 -1.54 5.94 5.25
N PHE A 161 -1.78 4.65 5.10
CA PHE A 161 -3.12 4.07 5.24
C PHE A 161 -3.53 3.97 6.72
N GLU A 162 -4.81 4.19 6.98
CA GLU A 162 -5.48 3.70 8.18
C GLU A 162 -5.93 2.25 7.93
N TRP A 163 -5.82 1.38 8.93
CA TRP A 163 -6.20 -0.03 8.83
C TRP A 163 -7.48 -0.36 9.58
N GLY A 164 -8.40 -1.07 8.93
CA GLY A 164 -9.67 -1.52 9.53
C GLY A 164 -9.52 -2.55 10.64
N GLY A 165 -8.36 -3.23 10.72
CA GLY A 165 -8.01 -4.12 11.83
C GLY A 165 -7.85 -3.40 13.17
N ASP A 166 -7.54 -2.10 13.15
CA ASP A 166 -7.38 -1.27 14.36
C ASP A 166 -8.73 -0.73 14.89
N TRP A 167 -9.84 -0.93 14.16
CA TRP A 167 -11.14 -0.40 14.57
C TRP A 167 -11.72 -1.16 15.76
N ALA A 168 -12.08 -0.42 16.81
CA ALA A 168 -12.66 -0.96 18.04
C ALA A 168 -14.05 -1.58 17.85
N ASN A 169 -14.79 -1.13 16.84
CA ASN A 169 -16.10 -1.67 16.48
C ASN A 169 -16.07 -2.04 15.01
N PHE A 170 -16.60 -3.23 14.69
CA PHE A 170 -16.64 -3.74 13.32
C PHE A 170 -15.25 -3.83 12.67
N THR A 171 -14.33 -4.51 13.37
CA THR A 171 -12.98 -4.81 12.85
C THR A 171 -13.05 -5.43 11.47
N ASP A 172 -12.36 -4.82 10.52
CA ASP A 172 -12.35 -5.19 9.11
C ASP A 172 -10.91 -5.37 8.62
N TYR A 173 -10.40 -6.59 8.74
CA TYR A 173 -8.99 -6.90 8.51
C TYR A 173 -8.50 -6.64 7.07
N PRO A 174 -9.29 -6.86 6.01
CA PRO A 174 -8.90 -6.51 4.64
C PRO A 174 -8.78 -5.00 4.37
N HIS A 175 -9.49 -4.16 5.14
CA HIS A 175 -9.75 -2.77 4.76
C HIS A 175 -8.58 -1.84 5.05
N LEU A 176 -8.17 -1.06 4.05
CA LEU A 176 -7.21 0.04 4.17
C LEU A 176 -7.79 1.31 3.55
N GLN A 177 -7.59 2.47 4.19
CA GLN A 177 -8.08 3.75 3.67
C GLN A 177 -7.11 4.91 3.84
N MET A 178 -7.18 5.89 2.94
CA MET A 178 -6.52 7.19 3.08
C MET A 178 -7.59 8.28 3.05
N THR A 179 -7.94 8.82 4.22
CA THR A 179 -9.03 9.80 4.37
C THR A 179 -8.62 11.21 3.93
N PHE A 180 -7.31 11.48 3.89
CA PHE A 180 -6.75 12.82 3.74
C PHE A 180 -7.29 13.84 4.76
N GLY A 181 -7.81 13.35 5.90
CA GLY A 181 -8.42 14.17 6.94
C GLY A 181 -9.90 14.49 6.71
N TYR A 182 -10.50 14.04 5.61
CA TYR A 182 -11.93 14.24 5.33
C TYR A 182 -12.78 13.13 5.93
N SER A 183 -13.86 13.53 6.58
CA SER A 183 -14.94 12.63 7.00
C SER A 183 -15.85 12.25 5.83
N ILE A 184 -16.56 11.14 5.99
CA ILE A 184 -17.63 10.74 5.05
C ILE A 184 -18.70 11.84 4.88
N GLU A 185 -19.01 12.60 5.93
CA GLU A 185 -20.00 13.68 5.86
C GLU A 185 -19.52 14.83 4.96
N GLU A 186 -18.24 15.22 5.07
CA GLU A 186 -17.65 16.24 4.21
C GLU A 186 -17.62 15.79 2.74
N LEU A 187 -17.23 14.54 2.49
CA LEU A 187 -17.21 13.96 1.14
C LEU A 187 -18.62 13.89 0.51
N GLN A 188 -19.63 13.52 1.30
CA GLN A 188 -21.03 13.53 0.86
C GLN A 188 -21.50 14.95 0.52
N HIS A 189 -21.16 15.93 1.35
CA HIS A 189 -21.57 17.30 1.10
C HIS A 189 -20.93 17.86 -0.18
N ALA A 190 -19.63 17.62 -0.38
CA ALA A 190 -18.95 17.99 -1.62
C ALA A 190 -19.55 17.32 -2.86
N GLN A 191 -19.98 16.05 -2.75
CA GLN A 191 -20.65 15.35 -3.86
C GLN A 191 -21.98 16.00 -4.22
N ILE A 192 -22.76 16.42 -3.23
CA ILE A 192 -24.02 17.15 -3.44
C ILE A 192 -23.75 18.52 -4.07
N GLU A 193 -22.78 19.27 -3.56
CA GLU A 193 -22.43 20.59 -4.12
C GLU A 193 -21.98 20.49 -5.58
N PHE A 194 -21.18 19.47 -5.91
CA PHE A 194 -20.80 19.16 -7.29
C PHE A 194 -22.02 18.87 -8.16
N GLU A 195 -22.90 17.96 -7.73
CA GLU A 195 -24.12 17.61 -8.47
C GLU A 195 -25.05 18.80 -8.70
N GLU A 196 -25.23 19.65 -7.69
CA GLU A 196 -26.03 20.88 -7.81
C GLU A 196 -25.41 21.90 -8.77
N SER A 197 -24.07 21.98 -8.83
CA SER A 197 -23.36 22.89 -9.73
C SER A 197 -23.47 22.51 -11.22
N GLU A 198 -23.73 21.23 -11.49
CA GLU A 198 -23.92 20.69 -12.85
C GLU A 198 -25.39 20.75 -13.32
N LEU A 199 -26.31 21.22 -12.47
CA LEU A 199 -27.71 21.41 -12.87
C LEU A 199 -27.87 22.66 -13.78
N PRO A 200 -28.64 22.54 -14.89
CA PRO A 200 -28.81 23.60 -15.90
C PRO A 200 -29.72 24.77 -15.49
#